data_AF-A0A9N9CAL6-F1
#
_entry.id   AF-A0A9N9CAL6-F1
#
_cell.length_a   1.000
_cell.length_b   1.000
_cell.length_c   1.000
_cell.angle_alpha   90.00
_cell.angle_beta   90.00
_cell.angle_gamma   90.00
#
_symmetry.space_group_name_H-M   'P 1'
#
loop_
_entity.id
_entity.type
_entity.pdbx_description
1 polymer ?
#
loop_
_entity_poly.entity_id
_entity_poly.type
_entity_poly.pdbx_seq_one_letter_code
_entity_poly.pdbx_strand_id
1 'polypeptide(L)'
;FAQLKTLETIRQQAIYNLKLKKELQASIKNIQEILNERTQRLKLHDNYFLTGNTAIEIEIEEILFTDKEHYKEFDELYGQSTSEEYRLLQQKINHEESESHTGRFINTKIRLLVCCDFCGKYRCIYSDISLNKNDTETIIQYLENISYSCRSPLLPDEHLLSNQLYICQDITCDLPIERNYYSCRIKDVNLCYWCRAEDGILDPSNELKSQFKFIYPLCISCNANGREWSTRAPIVFKSKK
;
A
#
# COMPACT_ATOMS: atom_id res chain seq x y z
N PHE A 1 -12.49 38.24 11.72
CA PHE A 1 -12.36 36.81 11.36
C PHE A 1 -11.01 36.47 10.70
N ALA A 2 -10.37 37.36 9.93
CA ALA A 2 -9.09 37.10 9.22
C ALA A 2 -7.81 36.92 10.08
N GLN A 3 -7.91 36.75 11.40
CA GLN A 3 -6.75 36.64 12.30
C GLN A 3 -6.73 35.36 13.17
N LEU A 4 -7.74 34.49 13.08
CA LEU A 4 -7.77 33.23 13.83
C LEU A 4 -7.21 32.12 12.94
N LYS A 5 -5.94 31.78 13.18
CA LYS A 5 -5.19 30.85 12.31
C LYS A 5 -5.24 29.40 12.79
N THR A 6 -5.72 29.15 14.01
CA THR A 6 -5.78 27.81 14.59
C THR A 6 -7.13 27.55 15.24
N LEU A 7 -7.54 26.28 15.27
CA LEU A 7 -8.77 25.83 15.90
C LEU A 7 -8.83 26.22 17.38
N GLU A 8 -7.67 26.20 18.05
CA GLU A 8 -7.49 26.66 19.41
C GLU A 8 -7.83 28.14 19.59
N THR A 9 -7.30 29.01 18.72
CA THR A 9 -7.61 30.45 18.78
C THR A 9 -9.09 30.75 18.52
N ILE A 10 -9.75 29.93 17.69
CA ILE A 10 -11.18 30.04 17.42
C ILE A 10 -12.00 29.66 18.66
N ARG A 11 -11.65 28.56 19.33
CA ARG A 11 -12.30 28.12 20.58
C ARG A 11 -12.18 29.16 21.68
N GLN A 12 -10.97 29.67 21.92
CA GLN A 12 -10.73 30.69 22.95
C GLN A 12 -11.54 31.96 22.71
N GLN A 13 -11.69 32.40 21.46
CA GLN A 13 -12.51 33.56 21.12
C GLN A 13 -14.02 33.27 21.22
N ALA A 14 -14.44 32.03 20.96
CA ALA A 14 -15.84 31.63 21.08
C ALA A 14 -16.34 31.68 22.55
N ILE A 15 -15.45 31.57 23.54
CA ILE A 15 -15.80 31.76 24.97
C ILE A 15 -16.40 33.16 25.20
N TYR A 16 -15.81 34.18 24.56
CA TYR A 16 -16.18 35.59 24.77
C TYR A 16 -17.11 36.13 23.66
N ASN A 17 -17.29 35.40 22.56
CA ASN A 17 -18.13 35.80 21.44
C ASN A 17 -19.34 34.86 21.28
N LEU A 18 -20.47 35.29 21.86
CA LEU A 18 -21.71 34.50 21.88
C LEU A 18 -22.23 34.15 20.48
N LYS A 19 -22.03 35.03 19.50
CA LYS A 19 -22.45 34.77 18.11
C LYS A 19 -21.63 33.63 17.50
N LEU A 20 -20.31 33.69 17.66
CA LEU A 20 -19.40 32.64 17.21
C LEU A 20 -19.70 31.30 17.91
N LYS A 21 -19.96 31.32 19.22
CA LYS A 21 -20.36 30.12 19.98
C LYS A 21 -21.60 29.45 19.38
N LYS A 22 -22.66 30.22 19.12
CA LYS A 22 -23.90 29.70 18.53
C LYS A 22 -23.71 29.13 17.12
N GLU A 23 -22.91 29.80 16.29
CA GLU A 23 -22.61 29.32 14.94
C GLU A 23 -21.83 28.00 14.96
N LEU A 24 -20.86 27.86 15.87
CA LEU A 24 -20.10 26.60 16.06
C LEU A 24 -21.02 25.46 16.53
N GLN A 25 -21.88 25.71 17.52
CA GLN A 25 -22.85 24.72 18.00
C GLN A 25 -23.82 24.28 16.88
N ALA A 26 -24.31 25.24 16.08
CA ALA A 26 -25.20 24.94 14.94
C ALA A 26 -24.48 24.11 13.87
N SER A 27 -23.21 24.41 13.59
CA SER A 27 -22.41 23.64 12.64
C SER A 27 -22.19 22.20 13.09
N ILE A 28 -21.95 21.96 14.39
CA ILE A 28 -21.79 20.61 14.93
C ILE A 28 -23.09 19.81 14.81
N LYS A 29 -24.24 20.41 15.16
CA LYS A 29 -25.56 19.77 15.02
C LYS A 29 -25.85 19.38 13.57
N ASN A 30 -25.57 20.28 12.62
CA ASN A 30 -25.76 19.99 11.20
C ASN A 30 -24.91 18.80 10.73
N ILE A 31 -23.63 18.74 11.13
CA ILE A 31 -22.76 17.61 10.80
C ILE A 31 -23.26 16.31 11.44
N GLN A 32 -23.73 16.34 12.69
CA GLN A 32 -24.31 15.17 13.35
C GLN A 32 -25.52 14.63 12.60
N GLU A 33 -26.42 15.51 12.15
CA GLU A 33 -27.58 15.12 11.34
C GLU A 33 -27.16 14.46 10.02
N ILE A 34 -26.22 15.07 9.28
CA ILE A 34 -25.70 14.51 8.02
C ILE A 34 -25.08 13.13 8.25
N LEU A 35 -24.28 12.97 9.29
CA LEU A 35 -23.61 11.70 9.59
C LEU A 35 -24.63 10.63 9.99
N ASN A 36 -25.62 10.98 10.81
CA ASN A 36 -26.69 10.05 11.19
C ASN A 36 -27.50 9.60 9.98
N GLU A 37 -27.91 10.52 9.11
CA GLU A 37 -28.65 10.17 7.89
C GLU A 37 -27.84 9.24 6.99
N ARG A 38 -26.53 9.49 6.84
CA ARG A 38 -25.66 8.64 6.02
C ARG A 38 -25.49 7.27 6.63
N THR A 39 -25.23 7.18 7.94
CA THR A 39 -25.03 5.91 8.65
C THR A 39 -26.29 5.05 8.68
N GLN A 40 -27.48 5.65 8.83
CA GLN A 40 -28.75 4.93 8.77
C GLN A 40 -29.02 4.27 7.41
N ARG A 41 -28.40 4.77 6.33
CA ARG A 41 -28.51 4.18 4.98
C ARG A 41 -27.52 3.03 4.77
N LEU A 42 -26.53 2.86 5.64
CA LEU A 42 -25.55 1.80 5.52
C LEU A 42 -26.13 0.47 6.03
N LYS A 43 -25.79 -0.62 5.33
CA LYS A 43 -26.13 -1.99 5.71
C LYS A 43 -24.91 -2.88 5.60
N LEU A 44 -24.80 -3.83 6.51
CA LEU A 44 -23.84 -4.93 6.43
C LEU A 44 -24.59 -6.24 6.64
N HIS A 45 -24.57 -7.12 5.62
CA HIS A 45 -25.32 -8.38 5.62
C HIS A 45 -26.80 -8.20 6.03
N ASP A 46 -27.48 -7.24 5.38
CA ASP A 46 -28.86 -6.84 5.66
C ASP A 46 -29.17 -6.26 7.04
N ASN A 47 -28.16 -6.13 7.91
CA ASN A 47 -28.29 -5.44 9.19
C ASN A 47 -27.92 -3.97 9.05
N TYR A 48 -28.75 -3.09 9.61
CA TYR A 48 -28.44 -1.68 9.69
C TYR A 48 -27.44 -1.42 10.82
N PHE A 49 -26.59 -0.41 10.61
CA PHE A 49 -25.71 0.07 11.67
C PHE A 49 -26.55 0.78 12.76
N LEU A 50 -26.26 0.46 14.02
CA LEU A 50 -26.81 1.19 15.16
C LEU A 50 -26.02 2.49 15.33
N THR A 51 -26.69 3.63 15.18
CA THR A 51 -26.11 4.92 15.53
C THR A 51 -26.26 5.16 17.03
N GLY A 52 -25.20 5.63 17.69
CA GLY A 52 -25.30 6.15 19.05
C GLY A 52 -26.16 7.41 19.12
N ASN A 53 -26.48 7.84 20.35
CA ASN A 53 -27.19 9.11 20.54
C ASN A 53 -26.33 10.29 20.05
N THR A 54 -26.98 11.29 19.46
CA THR A 54 -26.32 12.56 19.13
C THR A 54 -25.85 13.24 20.41
N ALA A 55 -24.70 13.92 20.33
CA ALA A 55 -24.19 14.63 21.49
C ALA A 55 -25.19 15.72 21.91
N ILE A 56 -25.53 15.76 23.20
CA ILE A 56 -26.41 16.79 23.77
C ILE A 56 -25.66 18.11 23.91
N GLU A 57 -26.39 19.21 24.12
CA GLU A 57 -25.81 20.56 24.13
C GLU A 57 -24.68 20.72 25.14
N ILE A 58 -24.78 20.04 26.29
CA ILE A 58 -23.72 20.01 27.32
C ILE A 58 -22.47 19.29 26.81
N GLU A 59 -22.61 18.14 26.15
CA GLU A 59 -21.48 17.39 25.58
C GLU A 59 -20.82 18.17 24.43
N ILE A 60 -21.60 18.92 23.65
CA ILE A 60 -21.07 19.83 22.62
C ILE A 60 -20.27 20.96 23.26
N GLU A 61 -20.73 21.50 24.39
CA GLU A 61 -19.98 22.50 25.15
C GLU A 61 -18.70 21.92 25.74
N GLU A 62 -18.74 20.70 26.27
CA GLU A 62 -17.54 20.01 26.75
C GLU A 62 -16.53 19.82 25.60
N ILE A 63 -16.93 19.33 24.43
CA ILE A 63 -16.03 19.17 23.26
C ILE A 63 -15.39 20.50 22.81
N LEU A 64 -16.11 21.61 22.95
CA LEU A 64 -15.62 22.92 22.54
C LEU A 64 -14.70 23.57 23.57
N PHE A 65 -14.87 23.26 24.87
CA PHE A 65 -14.31 24.06 25.96
C PHE A 65 -13.66 23.25 27.11
N THR A 66 -13.54 21.92 27.03
CA THR A 66 -12.83 21.11 28.04
C THR A 66 -11.31 21.15 27.88
N ASP A 67 -10.66 20.99 29.04
CA ASP A 67 -9.22 21.06 29.24
C ASP A 67 -8.44 20.04 28.39
N LYS A 68 -7.21 20.46 28.06
CA LYS A 68 -6.21 19.76 27.24
C LYS A 68 -5.79 18.38 27.74
N GLU A 69 -6.39 17.88 28.82
CA GLU A 69 -6.02 16.62 29.48
C GLU A 69 -6.82 15.42 28.99
N HIS A 70 -7.88 15.60 28.18
CA HIS A 70 -8.71 14.49 27.73
C HIS A 70 -8.05 13.68 26.59
N TYR A 71 -7.33 14.33 25.68
CA TYR A 71 -6.64 13.69 24.57
C TYR A 71 -5.14 13.94 24.65
N LYS A 72 -4.35 12.90 24.33
CA LYS A 72 -2.90 13.05 24.15
C LYS A 72 -2.62 13.97 22.96
N GLU A 73 -1.53 14.72 23.05
CA GLU A 73 -1.03 15.53 21.95
C GLU A 73 -0.73 14.67 20.71
N PHE A 74 -0.93 15.23 19.52
CA PHE A 74 -0.82 14.52 18.25
C PHE A 74 0.55 13.83 18.10
N ASP A 75 1.63 14.53 18.43
CA ASP A 75 3.00 13.99 18.35
C ASP A 75 3.28 12.90 19.39
N GLU A 76 2.58 12.92 20.53
CA GLU A 76 2.70 11.86 21.53
C GLU A 76 2.01 10.57 21.07
N LEU A 77 0.91 10.69 20.31
CA LEU A 77 0.15 9.55 19.79
C LEU A 77 0.72 9.00 18.46
N TYR A 78 1.13 9.89 17.55
CA TYR A 78 1.52 9.54 16.18
C TYR A 78 3.00 9.82 15.86
N GLY A 79 3.73 10.55 16.69
CA GLY A 79 5.17 10.80 16.53
C GLY A 79 6.06 9.67 17.05
N GLN A 80 5.46 8.60 17.57
CA GLN A 80 6.19 7.41 17.99
C GLN A 80 6.52 6.51 16.79
N SER A 81 7.62 5.78 16.87
CA SER A 81 7.96 4.76 15.88
C SER A 81 6.86 3.71 15.84
N THR A 82 6.14 3.61 14.72
CA THR A 82 5.08 2.62 14.56
C THR A 82 5.69 1.22 14.46
N SER A 83 5.19 0.28 15.25
CA SER A 83 5.49 -1.14 15.09
C SER A 83 4.35 -1.83 14.33
N GLU A 84 4.70 -2.78 13.49
CA GLU A 84 3.74 -3.54 12.68
C GLU A 84 3.07 -4.69 13.47
N GLU A 85 3.29 -4.77 14.78
CA GLU A 85 2.86 -5.86 15.65
C GLU A 85 1.34 -6.04 15.68
N TYR A 86 0.58 -4.96 15.50
CA TYR A 86 -0.89 -4.97 15.51
C TYR A 86 -1.53 -4.95 14.12
N ARG A 87 -0.75 -5.02 13.03
CA ARG A 87 -1.33 -5.19 11.69
C ARG A 87 -1.82 -6.64 11.57
N LEU A 88 -3.12 -6.86 11.80
CA LEU A 88 -3.85 -8.15 11.84
C LEU A 88 -3.73 -9.06 10.59
N LEU A 89 -2.79 -8.78 9.67
CA LEU A 89 -2.49 -9.58 8.48
C LEU A 89 -1.02 -10.04 8.42
N GLN A 90 -0.25 -9.90 9.50
CA GLN A 90 1.01 -10.62 9.65
C GLN A 90 0.76 -11.92 10.42
N GLN A 91 0.03 -12.86 9.81
CA GLN A 91 0.40 -14.25 10.08
C GLN A 91 1.88 -14.36 9.72
N LYS A 92 2.68 -14.81 10.69
CA LYS A 92 4.10 -15.07 10.57
C LYS A 92 4.35 -15.92 9.33
N ILE A 93 4.63 -15.29 8.20
CA ILE A 93 5.23 -15.96 7.07
C ILE A 93 6.68 -16.12 7.51
N ASN A 94 7.00 -17.28 8.09
CA ASN A 94 8.37 -17.74 8.13
C ASN A 94 8.90 -17.59 6.69
N HIS A 95 9.96 -16.83 6.50
CA HIS A 95 10.71 -16.74 5.25
C HIS A 95 11.45 -18.06 4.96
N GLU A 96 10.75 -19.19 5.08
CA GLU A 96 11.06 -20.36 4.30
C GLU A 96 10.36 -20.11 2.97
N GLU A 97 11.16 -20.02 1.91
CA GLU A 97 10.69 -19.90 0.54
C GLU A 97 9.48 -20.83 0.35
N SER A 98 8.30 -20.27 0.08
CA SER A 98 7.17 -21.08 -0.38
C SER A 98 7.49 -21.56 -1.79
N GLU A 99 8.38 -22.55 -1.87
CA GLU A 99 8.51 -23.49 -2.98
C GLU A 99 7.22 -24.32 -3.05
N SER A 100 6.06 -23.71 -3.35
CA SER A 100 4.84 -24.48 -3.65
C SER A 100 3.81 -23.74 -4.53
N HIS A 101 4.24 -22.86 -5.42
CA HIS A 101 3.41 -22.37 -6.54
C HIS A 101 4.08 -22.63 -7.89
N THR A 102 4.81 -23.74 -8.01
CA THR A 102 5.76 -24.06 -9.09
C THR A 102 5.18 -24.05 -10.51
N GLY A 103 3.86 -23.91 -10.69
CA GLY A 103 3.23 -23.74 -12.00
C GLY A 103 2.52 -22.40 -12.25
N ARG A 104 2.19 -21.60 -11.23
CA ARG A 104 1.30 -20.42 -11.37
C ARG A 104 2.07 -19.14 -11.65
N PHE A 105 3.07 -18.83 -10.81
CA PHE A 105 3.86 -17.60 -10.90
C PHE A 105 5.19 -17.89 -11.59
N ILE A 106 5.15 -18.05 -12.91
CA ILE A 106 6.33 -18.29 -13.74
C ILE A 106 6.47 -17.21 -14.81
N ASN A 107 7.71 -16.93 -15.23
CA ASN A 107 8.03 -15.84 -16.15
C ASN A 107 7.28 -15.92 -17.50
N THR A 108 7.04 -17.12 -18.02
CA THR A 108 6.30 -17.33 -19.29
C THR A 108 4.82 -16.98 -19.20
N LYS A 109 4.27 -16.86 -18.00
CA LYS A 109 2.87 -16.48 -17.74
C LYS A 109 2.68 -14.99 -17.48
N ILE A 110 3.76 -14.21 -17.37
CA ILE A 110 3.64 -12.76 -17.19
C ILE A 110 3.06 -12.15 -18.48
N ARG A 111 2.03 -11.31 -18.33
CA ARG A 111 1.37 -10.60 -19.43
C ARG A 111 1.53 -9.10 -19.33
N LEU A 112 1.43 -8.58 -18.11
CA LEU A 112 1.46 -7.14 -17.84
C LEU A 112 2.21 -6.89 -16.54
N LEU A 113 2.47 -5.61 -16.29
CA LEU A 113 3.09 -5.11 -15.07
C LEU A 113 2.20 -4.04 -14.48
N VAL A 114 2.11 -3.99 -13.16
CA VAL A 114 1.45 -2.90 -12.43
C VAL A 114 2.43 -2.29 -11.45
N CYS A 115 2.37 -0.97 -11.28
CA CYS A 115 3.15 -0.26 -10.27
C CYS A 115 2.33 -0.20 -8.98
N CYS A 116 2.93 -0.55 -7.85
CA CYS A 116 2.32 -0.27 -6.56
C CYS A 116 2.43 1.23 -6.24
N ASP A 117 1.32 1.89 -5.94
CA ASP A 117 1.30 3.31 -5.59
C ASP A 117 2.01 3.61 -4.27
N PHE A 118 2.02 2.65 -3.35
CA PHE A 118 2.63 2.84 -2.04
C PHE A 118 4.16 2.72 -2.08
N CYS A 119 4.70 1.69 -2.72
CA CYS A 119 6.15 1.43 -2.71
C CYS A 119 6.86 1.69 -4.04
N GLY A 120 6.12 2.02 -5.10
CA GLY A 120 6.63 2.28 -6.43
C GLY A 120 7.14 1.05 -7.18
N LYS A 121 7.21 -0.14 -6.56
CA LYS A 121 7.76 -1.35 -7.19
C LYS A 121 6.82 -1.92 -8.23
N TYR A 122 7.39 -2.50 -9.28
CA TYR A 122 6.63 -3.28 -10.25
C TYR A 122 6.25 -4.65 -9.69
N ARG A 123 5.02 -5.05 -9.98
CA ARG A 123 4.46 -6.37 -9.71
C ARG A 123 3.99 -7.01 -11.01
N CYS A 124 4.21 -8.30 -11.14
CA CYS A 124 3.92 -9.08 -12.32
C CYS A 124 2.44 -9.51 -12.32
N ILE A 125 1.76 -9.25 -13.43
CA ILE A 125 0.42 -9.75 -13.69
C ILE A 125 0.55 -10.98 -14.58
N TYR A 126 -0.03 -12.08 -14.14
CA TYR A 126 0.09 -13.39 -14.75
C TYR A 126 -1.24 -13.84 -15.38
N SER A 127 -1.15 -14.67 -16.42
CA SER A 127 -2.27 -15.38 -17.01
C SER A 127 -1.81 -16.71 -17.61
N ASP A 128 -2.68 -17.71 -17.56
CA ASP A 128 -2.45 -19.00 -18.23
C ASP A 128 -2.64 -18.89 -19.75
N ILE A 129 -3.38 -17.87 -20.21
CA ILE A 129 -3.73 -17.66 -21.62
C ILE A 129 -3.00 -16.41 -22.13
N SER A 130 -2.73 -16.35 -23.43
CA SER A 130 -2.29 -15.11 -24.06
C SER A 130 -3.45 -14.13 -24.17
N LEU A 131 -3.26 -12.89 -23.74
CA LEU A 131 -4.27 -11.85 -23.92
C LEU A 131 -4.33 -11.45 -25.39
N ASN A 132 -5.54 -11.25 -25.91
CA ASN A 132 -5.71 -10.62 -27.20
C ASN A 132 -5.46 -9.10 -27.06
N LYS A 133 -5.38 -8.39 -28.19
CA LYS A 133 -5.09 -6.95 -28.22
C LYS A 133 -6.15 -6.13 -27.47
N ASN A 134 -7.42 -6.45 -27.65
CA ASN A 134 -8.53 -5.73 -27.03
C ASN A 134 -8.54 -5.90 -25.49
N ASP A 135 -8.33 -7.12 -24.99
CA ASP A 135 -8.26 -7.41 -23.55
C ASP A 135 -7.06 -6.72 -22.91
N THR A 136 -5.93 -6.70 -23.63
CA THR A 136 -4.72 -6.01 -23.20
C THR A 136 -4.98 -4.51 -23.05
N GLU A 137 -5.57 -3.86 -24.06
CA GLU A 137 -5.91 -2.44 -24.04
C GLU A 137 -6.93 -2.12 -22.94
N THR A 138 -7.96 -2.94 -22.79
CA THR A 138 -9.00 -2.79 -21.76
C THR A 138 -8.38 -2.82 -20.36
N ILE A 139 -7.48 -3.78 -20.09
CA ILE A 139 -6.83 -3.89 -18.79
C ILE A 139 -5.84 -2.77 -18.56
N ILE A 140 -5.07 -2.35 -19.57
CA ILE A 140 -4.16 -1.20 -19.41
C ILE A 140 -4.96 0.04 -19.00
N GLN A 141 -6.06 0.34 -19.68
CA GLN A 141 -6.95 1.46 -19.33
C GLN A 141 -7.50 1.32 -17.91
N TYR A 142 -7.89 0.12 -17.49
CA TYR A 142 -8.32 -0.12 -16.11
C TYR A 142 -7.18 0.18 -15.12
N LEU A 143 -5.98 -0.35 -15.35
CA LEU A 143 -4.82 -0.19 -14.47
C LEU A 143 -4.38 1.28 -14.33
N GLU A 144 -4.57 2.09 -15.37
CA GLU A 144 -4.30 3.54 -15.33
C GLU A 144 -5.28 4.32 -14.44
N ASN A 145 -6.46 3.75 -14.16
CA ASN A 145 -7.53 4.43 -13.41
C ASN A 145 -7.72 3.90 -11.98
N ILE A 146 -6.96 2.90 -11.55
CA ILE A 146 -6.99 2.38 -10.18
C ILE A 146 -5.79 2.84 -9.38
N SER A 147 -5.93 2.82 -8.05
CA SER A 147 -4.77 2.80 -7.16
C SER A 147 -4.51 1.38 -6.69
N TYR A 148 -3.39 0.79 -7.13
CA TYR A 148 -2.97 -0.55 -6.78
C TYR A 148 -1.96 -0.54 -5.63
N SER A 149 -2.16 -1.40 -4.64
CA SER A 149 -1.22 -1.64 -3.56
C SER A 149 -0.83 -3.11 -3.43
N CYS A 150 0.39 -3.39 -2.96
CA CYS A 150 0.84 -4.76 -2.75
C CYS A 150 -0.12 -5.51 -1.80
N ARG A 151 -0.32 -6.81 -2.02
CA ARG A 151 -1.33 -7.66 -1.37
C ARG A 151 -2.80 -7.40 -1.75
N SER A 152 -3.12 -6.30 -2.44
CA SER A 152 -4.48 -6.10 -2.92
C SER A 152 -4.80 -7.04 -4.09
N PRO A 153 -6.06 -7.51 -4.21
CA PRO A 153 -6.52 -8.12 -5.45
C PRO A 153 -6.39 -7.13 -6.60
N LEU A 154 -6.06 -7.64 -7.80
CA LEU A 154 -5.86 -6.79 -8.98
C LEU A 154 -7.18 -6.26 -9.54
N LEU A 155 -8.20 -7.10 -9.55
CA LEU A 155 -9.51 -6.86 -10.13
C LEU A 155 -10.58 -7.19 -9.10
N PRO A 156 -11.74 -6.50 -9.11
CA PRO A 156 -12.91 -6.92 -8.36
C PRO A 156 -13.45 -8.25 -8.91
N ASP A 157 -14.18 -8.98 -8.07
CA ASP A 157 -14.64 -10.35 -8.39
C ASP A 157 -15.55 -10.37 -9.63
N GLU A 158 -16.35 -9.33 -9.84
CA GLU A 158 -17.30 -9.19 -10.96
C GLU A 158 -16.62 -8.83 -12.29
N HIS A 159 -15.31 -8.52 -12.30
CA HIS A 159 -14.62 -8.15 -13.53
C HIS A 159 -14.54 -9.33 -14.50
N LEU A 160 -14.79 -9.11 -15.79
CA LEU A 160 -14.80 -10.16 -16.83
C LEU A 160 -13.49 -10.98 -16.89
N LEU A 161 -12.38 -10.35 -16.51
CA LEU A 161 -11.04 -10.93 -16.51
C LEU A 161 -10.54 -11.37 -15.13
N SER A 162 -11.38 -11.31 -14.08
CA SER A 162 -11.00 -11.68 -12.70
C SER A 162 -10.48 -13.12 -12.58
N ASN A 163 -11.04 -14.05 -13.37
CA ASN A 163 -10.61 -15.44 -13.42
C ASN A 163 -9.40 -15.70 -14.33
N GLN A 164 -9.03 -14.74 -15.18
CA GLN A 164 -7.96 -14.93 -16.18
C GLN A 164 -6.65 -14.25 -15.77
N LEU A 165 -6.75 -13.15 -15.05
CA LEU A 165 -5.62 -12.35 -14.60
C LEU A 165 -5.43 -12.47 -13.11
N TYR A 166 -4.20 -12.71 -12.69
CA TYR A 166 -3.87 -12.84 -11.28
C TYR A 166 -2.50 -12.28 -10.95
N ILE A 167 -2.36 -11.89 -9.69
CA ILE A 167 -1.15 -11.30 -9.11
C ILE A 167 -0.80 -12.05 -7.83
N CYS A 168 0.47 -12.06 -7.44
CA CYS A 168 0.89 -12.67 -6.19
C CYS A 168 0.54 -11.75 -5.00
N GLN A 169 -0.44 -12.14 -4.19
CA GLN A 169 -0.88 -11.37 -3.03
C GLN A 169 -0.02 -11.58 -1.78
N ASP A 170 0.88 -12.57 -1.77
CA ASP A 170 1.81 -12.79 -0.65
C ASP A 170 2.96 -11.77 -0.62
N ILE A 171 3.10 -10.98 -1.69
CA ILE A 171 4.17 -9.99 -1.83
C ILE A 171 3.79 -8.69 -1.12
N THR A 172 4.63 -8.25 -0.18
CA THR A 172 4.52 -6.96 0.52
C THR A 172 5.30 -5.84 -0.17
N CYS A 173 5.09 -4.61 0.28
CA CYS A 173 5.89 -3.45 -0.11
C CYS A 173 7.36 -3.56 0.31
N ASP A 174 7.70 -4.31 1.37
CA ASP A 174 9.07 -4.47 1.86
C ASP A 174 9.87 -5.50 1.05
N LEU A 175 9.16 -6.37 0.33
CA LEU A 175 9.78 -7.34 -0.55
C LEU A 175 10.26 -6.70 -1.87
N PRO A 176 11.39 -7.19 -2.40
CA PRO A 176 11.95 -6.72 -3.66
C PRO A 176 11.01 -7.00 -4.84
N ILE A 177 11.38 -6.51 -6.02
CA ILE A 177 10.72 -6.88 -7.27
C ILE A 177 10.81 -8.40 -7.46
N GLU A 178 9.77 -8.98 -8.05
CA GLU A 178 9.72 -10.42 -8.30
C GLU A 178 10.90 -10.88 -9.16
N ARG A 179 11.56 -11.98 -8.79
CA ARG A 179 12.66 -12.56 -9.58
C ARG A 179 12.25 -12.83 -11.04
N ASN A 180 10.99 -13.21 -11.27
CA ASN A 180 10.44 -13.48 -12.60
C ASN A 180 10.37 -12.23 -13.49
N TYR A 181 10.28 -11.03 -12.91
CA TYR A 181 10.32 -9.77 -13.66
C TYR A 181 11.58 -9.71 -14.55
N TYR A 182 12.73 -10.03 -13.97
CA TYR A 182 14.04 -10.00 -14.64
C TYR A 182 14.25 -11.13 -15.65
N SER A 183 13.28 -12.04 -15.77
CA SER A 183 13.30 -13.12 -16.75
C SER A 183 12.14 -13.02 -17.73
N CYS A 184 11.33 -11.95 -17.65
CA CYS A 184 10.22 -11.70 -18.55
C CYS A 184 10.67 -10.80 -19.73
N ARG A 185 9.95 -10.89 -20.85
CA ARG A 185 10.29 -10.15 -22.08
C ARG A 185 9.54 -8.81 -22.22
N ILE A 186 8.88 -8.35 -21.16
CA ILE A 186 7.96 -7.20 -21.23
C ILE A 186 8.72 -5.87 -21.30
N LYS A 187 9.89 -5.77 -20.65
CA LYS A 187 10.75 -4.58 -20.70
C LYS A 187 12.23 -4.98 -20.66
N ASP A 188 13.05 -4.25 -21.41
CA ASP A 188 14.53 -4.35 -21.40
C ASP A 188 15.18 -3.37 -20.41
N VAL A 189 14.47 -2.98 -19.34
CA VAL A 189 14.99 -2.01 -18.36
C VAL A 189 15.61 -2.74 -17.18
N ASN A 190 16.87 -2.43 -16.90
CA ASN A 190 17.63 -3.04 -15.81
C ASN A 190 17.37 -2.29 -14.49
N LEU A 191 16.30 -2.66 -13.78
CA LEU A 191 15.88 -2.00 -12.55
C LEU A 191 16.56 -2.58 -11.30
N CYS A 192 16.84 -1.75 -10.30
CA CYS A 192 17.29 -2.23 -8.99
C CYS A 192 16.28 -3.21 -8.38
N TYR A 193 16.75 -4.40 -8.00
CA TYR A 193 15.98 -5.48 -7.39
C TYR A 193 15.17 -5.03 -6.19
N TRP A 194 15.78 -4.18 -5.35
CA TRP A 194 15.21 -3.78 -4.08
C TRP A 194 14.26 -2.59 -4.16
N CYS A 195 14.50 -1.63 -5.05
CA CYS A 195 13.80 -0.34 -5.02
C CYS A 195 13.30 0.16 -6.38
N ARG A 196 13.52 -0.57 -7.48
CA ARG A 196 13.16 -0.18 -8.85
C ARG A 196 13.99 0.97 -9.44
N ALA A 197 14.98 1.54 -8.75
CA ALA A 197 15.80 2.60 -9.34
C ALA A 197 16.38 2.17 -10.69
N GLU A 198 16.32 3.08 -11.68
CA GLU A 198 16.88 2.90 -13.03
C GLU A 198 18.34 3.38 -13.09
N ASP A 199 18.67 4.33 -12.22
CA ASP A 199 19.96 4.98 -12.12
C ASP A 199 20.82 4.42 -10.99
N GLY A 200 22.11 4.71 -11.07
CA GLY A 200 23.08 4.31 -10.04
C GLY A 200 23.17 2.79 -9.85
N ILE A 201 22.87 1.99 -10.89
CA ILE A 201 23.07 0.54 -10.86
C ILE A 201 24.56 0.24 -10.78
N LEU A 202 24.94 -0.59 -9.80
CA LEU A 202 26.31 -1.03 -9.59
C LEU A 202 26.68 -2.14 -10.57
N ASP A 203 27.98 -2.25 -10.85
CA ASP A 203 28.54 -3.41 -11.52
C ASP A 203 28.92 -4.49 -10.49
N PRO A 204 28.46 -5.74 -10.67
CA PRO A 204 28.86 -6.82 -9.78
C PRO A 204 30.32 -7.21 -10.00
N SER A 205 30.98 -7.63 -8.91
CA SER A 205 32.39 -8.03 -8.95
C SER A 205 32.61 -9.29 -9.79
N ASN A 206 33.84 -9.48 -10.27
CA ASN A 206 34.19 -10.65 -11.08
C ASN A 206 34.07 -11.96 -10.29
N GLU A 207 34.34 -11.91 -8.98
CA GLU A 207 34.16 -13.04 -8.07
C GLU A 207 32.68 -13.44 -8.04
N LEU A 208 31.78 -12.48 -7.88
CA LEU A 208 30.34 -12.75 -7.81
C LEU A 208 29.83 -13.32 -9.15
N LYS A 209 30.27 -12.75 -10.28
CA LYS A 209 29.96 -13.23 -11.63
C LYS A 209 30.46 -14.66 -11.87
N SER A 210 31.58 -15.05 -11.26
CA SER A 210 32.12 -16.41 -11.37
C SER A 210 31.33 -17.44 -10.55
N GLN A 211 30.63 -16.99 -9.51
CA GLN A 211 29.91 -17.85 -8.56
C GLN A 211 28.45 -18.08 -8.92
N PHE A 212 27.79 -17.15 -9.61
CA PHE A 212 26.34 -17.20 -9.84
C PHE A 212 25.99 -16.90 -11.30
N LYS A 213 25.02 -17.65 -11.85
CA LYS A 213 24.51 -17.38 -13.20
C LYS A 213 23.62 -16.16 -13.28
N PHE A 214 22.89 -15.87 -12.21
CA PHE A 214 21.98 -14.74 -12.14
C PHE A 214 22.35 -13.87 -10.95
N ILE A 215 22.62 -12.60 -11.23
CA ILE A 215 22.88 -11.55 -10.25
C ILE A 215 21.86 -10.46 -10.54
N TYR A 216 20.94 -10.21 -9.60
CA TYR A 216 19.92 -9.19 -9.78
C TYR A 216 20.50 -7.80 -9.52
N PRO A 217 20.08 -6.76 -10.26
CA PRO A 217 20.69 -5.43 -10.18
C PRO A 217 20.56 -4.80 -8.80
N LEU A 218 21.61 -4.11 -8.35
CA LEU A 218 21.65 -3.39 -7.08
C LEU A 218 22.06 -1.95 -7.34
N CYS A 219 21.32 -0.98 -6.83
CA CYS A 219 21.72 0.42 -6.93
C CYS A 219 22.59 0.88 -5.74
N ILE A 220 23.35 1.95 -5.95
CA ILE A 220 24.22 2.59 -4.95
C ILE A 220 23.45 2.87 -3.66
N SER A 221 22.25 3.46 -3.76
CA SER A 221 21.43 3.83 -2.60
C SER A 221 21.01 2.60 -1.78
N CYS A 222 20.65 1.49 -2.42
CA CYS A 222 20.31 0.26 -1.69
C CYS A 222 21.55 -0.36 -1.04
N ASN A 223 22.68 -0.38 -1.73
CA ASN A 223 23.94 -0.87 -1.19
C ASN A 223 24.40 -0.06 0.03
N ALA A 224 24.30 1.28 -0.03
CA ALA A 224 24.62 2.18 1.08
C ALA A 224 23.70 1.96 2.30
N ASN A 225 22.46 1.51 2.08
CA ASN A 225 21.51 1.15 3.13
C ASN A 225 21.66 -0.33 3.59
N GLY A 226 22.78 -0.98 3.27
CA GLY A 226 23.08 -2.35 3.73
C GLY A 226 22.35 -3.46 2.98
N ARG A 227 21.74 -3.18 1.82
CA ARG A 227 21.19 -4.24 0.96
C ARG A 227 22.30 -4.89 0.15
N GLU A 228 22.28 -6.21 0.10
CA GLU A 228 23.26 -7.00 -0.66
C GLU A 228 22.71 -7.44 -2.03
N TRP A 229 23.60 -8.01 -2.84
CA TRP A 229 23.27 -8.64 -4.11
C TRP A 229 22.34 -9.83 -3.89
N SER A 230 21.24 -9.86 -4.64
CA SER A 230 20.40 -11.05 -4.74
C SER A 230 20.91 -11.91 -5.89
N THR A 231 21.05 -13.21 -5.66
CA THR A 231 21.68 -14.14 -6.62
C THR A 231 20.87 -15.42 -6.79
N ARG A 232 21.02 -16.09 -7.93
CA ARG A 232 20.41 -17.40 -8.19
C ARG A 232 21.32 -18.29 -9.05
N ALA A 233 21.11 -19.61 -8.90
CA ALA A 233 21.80 -20.67 -9.63
C ALA A 233 23.34 -20.60 -9.47
N PRO A 234 23.84 -21.05 -8.31
CA PRO A 234 25.27 -21.17 -8.05
C PRO A 234 25.96 -22.02 -9.13
N ILE A 235 27.14 -21.59 -9.58
CA ILE A 235 27.96 -22.28 -10.55
C ILE A 235 28.80 -23.31 -9.80
N VAL A 236 28.32 -24.56 -9.77
CA VAL A 236 29.09 -25.67 -9.21
C VAL A 236 29.99 -26.24 -10.32
N PHE A 237 31.31 -26.06 -10.19
CA PHE A 237 32.28 -26.75 -11.04
C PHE A 237 32.29 -28.23 -10.65
N LYS A 238 31.75 -29.10 -11.51
CA LYS A 238 31.98 -30.54 -11.37
C LYS A 238 33.45 -30.80 -11.67
N SER A 239 34.25 -31.04 -10.63
CA SER A 239 35.59 -31.60 -10.78
C SER A 239 35.48 -32.90 -11.58
N LYS A 240 36.11 -32.96 -12.76
CA LYS A 240 36.24 -34.21 -13.52
C LYS A 240 36.96 -35.22 -12.61
N LYS A 241 36.26 -36.28 -12.20
CA LYS A 241 36.89 -37.51 -11.72
C LYS A 241 37.44 -38.28 -12.91
#